data_AF-A0A6G1DW93-F1
#
_entry.id   AF-A0A6G1DW93-F1
#
_cell.length_a   1.000
_cell.length_b   1.000
_cell.length_c   1.000
_cell.angle_alpha   90.00
_cell.angle_beta   90.00
_cell.angle_gamma   90.00
#
_symmetry.space_group_name_H-M   'P 1'
#
loop_
_entity.id
_entity.type
_entity.pdbx_description
1 polymer ?
#
loop_
_entity_poly.entity_id
_entity_poly.type
_entity_poly.pdbx_seq_one_letter_code
_entity_poly.pdbx_strand_id
1 'polypeptide(L)' 'MDIDRVLGTTAEYAGSLVAMAVGLLVVTYLYEPYRKVRHVPGPTPLPLLGHLHLLAIHGPDVFSVLAKKHGPVFR' A
#
# COMPACT_ATOMS: atom_id res chain seq x y z
N MET A 1 -9.24 -32.60 30.28
CA MET A 1 -9.20 -31.60 29.19
C MET A 1 -9.82 -32.25 27.98
N ASP A 2 -10.97 -31.75 27.55
CA ASP A 2 -11.72 -32.35 26.45
C ASP A 2 -11.05 -32.01 25.12
N ILE A 3 -10.80 -33.04 24.30
CA ILE A 3 -10.08 -32.93 23.03
C ILE A 3 -10.79 -31.94 22.09
N ASP A 4 -12.12 -31.90 22.11
CA ASP A 4 -12.93 -30.98 21.30
C ASP A 4 -12.66 -29.50 21.63
N ARG A 5 -12.38 -29.21 22.91
CA ARG A 5 -12.10 -27.85 23.38
C ARG A 5 -10.69 -27.40 22.97
N VAL A 6 -9.73 -28.33 22.90
CA VAL A 6 -8.38 -28.07 22.40
C VAL A 6 -8.39 -27.89 20.88
N LEU A 7 -9.15 -28.72 20.14
CA LEU A 7 -9.30 -28.58 18.69
C LEU A 7 -9.96 -27.25 18.32
N GLY A 8 -11.00 -26.83 19.06
CA GLY A 8 -11.66 -25.54 18.86
C GLY A 8 -10.72 -24.35 18.99
N THR A 9 -9.93 -24.28 20.06
CA THR A 9 -8.99 -23.17 20.25
C THR A 9 -7.86 -23.16 19.22
N THR A 10 -7.34 -24.33 18.84
CA THR A 10 -6.31 -24.39 17.78
C THR A 10 -6.81 -23.87 16.43
N ALA A 11 -8.07 -24.09 16.09
CA ALA A 11 -8.68 -23.58 14.86
C ALA A 11 -8.83 -22.04 14.89
N GLU A 12 -9.22 -21.47 16.03
CA GLU A 12 -9.33 -20.02 16.22
C GLU A 12 -7.97 -19.31 16.12
N TYR A 13 -6.93 -19.89 16.74
CA TYR A 13 -5.56 -19.39 16.62
C TYR A 13 -5.02 -19.51 15.20
N ALA A 14 -5.30 -20.63 14.50
CA ALA A 14 -4.92 -20.80 13.12
C ALA A 14 -5.56 -19.75 12.21
N GLY A 15 -6.85 -19.47 12.38
CA GLY A 15 -7.55 -18.41 11.62
C GLY A 15 -6.94 -17.03 11.86
N SER A 16 -6.60 -16.71 13.11
CA SER A 16 -5.95 -15.44 13.47
C SER A 16 -4.56 -15.28 12.84
N LEU A 17 -3.76 -16.37 12.84
CA LEU A 17 -2.43 -16.37 12.22
C LEU A 17 -2.51 -16.21 10.70
N VAL A 18 -3.48 -16.87 10.04
CA VAL A 18 -3.71 -16.72 8.61
C VAL A 18 -4.13 -15.29 8.27
N ALA A 19 -5.06 -14.71 9.04
CA ALA A 19 -5.48 -13.32 8.84
C ALA A 19 -4.31 -12.33 8.99
N MET A 20 -3.44 -12.53 9.97
CA MET A 20 -2.24 -11.71 10.17
C MET A 20 -1.25 -11.87 9.00
N ALA A 21 -1.02 -13.09 8.52
CA ALA A 21 -0.14 -13.36 7.38
C ALA A 21 -0.67 -12.70 6.09
N VAL A 22 -1.98 -12.81 5.83
CA VAL A 22 -2.62 -12.15 4.69
C VAL A 22 -2.52 -10.63 4.81
N GLY A 23 -2.77 -10.07 6.00
CA GLY A 23 -2.62 -8.64 6.25
C GLY A 23 -1.20 -8.15 5.97
N LEU A 24 -0.18 -8.89 6.43
CA LEU A 24 1.22 -8.57 6.16
C LEU A 24 1.56 -8.66 4.66
N LEU A 25 1.05 -9.67 3.96
CA LEU A 25 1.23 -9.80 2.51
C LEU A 25 0.62 -8.64 1.75
N VAL A 26 -0.59 -8.20 2.10
CA VAL A 26 -1.25 -7.06 1.47
C VAL A 26 -0.44 -5.78 1.72
N VAL A 27 -0.01 -5.53 2.95
CA VAL A 27 0.79 -4.34 3.28
C VAL A 27 2.12 -4.34 2.54
N THR A 28 2.83 -5.48 2.53
CA THR A 28 4.12 -5.59 1.84
C THR A 28 3.97 -5.44 0.33
N TYR A 29 2.98 -6.09 -0.29
CA TYR A 29 2.70 -5.96 -1.72
C TYR A 29 2.36 -4.51 -2.10
N LEU A 30 1.53 -3.83 -1.30
CA LEU A 30 1.20 -2.43 -1.55
C LEU A 30 2.39 -1.50 -1.30
N TYR A 31 3.30 -1.81 -0.38
CA TYR A 31 4.42 -0.95 0.00
C TYR A 31 5.70 -1.17 -0.82
N GLU A 32 5.93 -2.37 -1.33
CA GLU A 32 7.10 -2.72 -2.13
C GLU A 32 7.35 -1.78 -3.33
N PRO A 33 6.34 -1.45 -4.17
CA PRO A 33 6.54 -0.53 -5.29
C PRO A 33 6.94 0.87 -4.80
N TYR A 34 6.45 1.31 -3.63
CA TYR A 34 6.84 2.60 -3.03
C TYR A 34 8.29 2.62 -2.59
N ARG A 35 8.83 1.49 -2.10
CA ARG A 35 10.23 1.39 -1.67
C ARG A 35 11.19 1.44 -2.85
N LYS A 36 10.84 0.79 -3.97
CA LYS A 36 11.71 0.72 -5.16
C LYS A 36 11.98 2.10 -5.76
N VAL A 37 11.01 3.01 -5.76
CA VAL A 37 11.11 4.34 -6.38
C VAL A 37 11.44 5.47 -5.40
N ARG A 38 11.91 5.16 -4.17
CA ARG A 38 12.27 6.20 -3.17
C ARG A 38 13.39 7.13 -3.61
N HIS A 39 14.20 6.72 -4.58
CA HIS A 39 15.29 7.51 -5.13
C HIS A 39 14.82 8.52 -6.18
N VAL A 40 13.58 8.39 -6.68
CA VAL A 40 13.01 9.31 -7.66
C VAL A 40 12.26 10.42 -6.91
N PRO A 41 12.59 11.70 -7.12
CA PRO A 41 11.84 12.81 -6.54
C PRO A 41 10.43 12.85 -7.13
N GLY A 42 9.41 12.84 -6.27
CA GLY A 42 8.03 12.89 -6.72
C GLY A 42 7.05 12.87 -5.55
N PRO A 43 5.80 13.32 -5.76
CA PRO A 43 4.80 13.31 -4.71
C PRO A 43 4.44 11.88 -4.33
N THR A 44 4.29 11.63 -3.03
CA THR A 44 3.88 10.34 -2.49
C THR A 44 2.48 10.00 -3.01
N PRO A 45 2.31 8.95 -3.84
CA PRO A 45 0.99 8.56 -4.29
C PRO A 45 0.23 7.88 -3.15
N LEU A 46 -1.10 7.91 -3.22
CA LEU A 46 -1.92 7.13 -2.30
C LEU A 46 -1.85 5.66 -2.69
N PRO A 47 -1.80 4.72 -1.72
CA PRO A 47 -1.99 3.30 -2.03
C PRO A 47 -3.32 3.12 -2.77
N LEU A 48 -3.30 2.39 -3.89
CA LEU A 48 -4.40 2.12 -4.82
C LEU A 48 -4.80 3.26 -5.77
N LEU A 49 -4.90 4.51 -5.31
CA LEU A 49 -5.37 5.63 -6.14
C LEU A 49 -4.26 6.36 -6.91
N GLY A 50 -3.00 6.25 -6.46
CA GLY A 50 -1.90 6.96 -7.10
C GLY A 50 -2.03 8.49 -6.97
N HIS A 51 -1.93 9.19 -8.09
CA HIS A 51 -2.05 10.67 -8.20
C HIS A 51 -3.36 11.13 -8.83
N LEU A 52 -4.33 10.23 -9.05
CA LEU A 52 -5.63 10.59 -9.63
C LEU A 52 -6.34 11.71 -8.87
N HIS A 53 -6.16 11.78 -7.55
CA HIS A 53 -6.72 12.88 -6.74
C HIS A 53 -6.15 14.25 -7.13
N LEU A 54 -4.87 14.33 -7.48
CA LEU A 54 -4.24 15.57 -7.92
C LEU A 54 -4.74 15.96 -9.33
N LEU A 55 -4.93 14.96 -10.20
CA LEU A 55 -5.50 15.13 -11.54
C LEU A 55 -6.96 15.63 -11.47
N ALA A 56 -7.73 15.17 -10.48
CA ALA A 56 -9.10 15.61 -10.29
C ALA A 56 -9.21 17.09 -9.85
N ILE A 57 -8.22 17.59 -9.10
CA ILE A 57 -8.20 18.98 -8.60
C ILE A 57 -7.59 19.95 -9.62
N HIS A 58 -6.48 19.58 -10.24
CA HIS A 58 -5.69 20.49 -11.10
C HIS A 58 -5.86 20.19 -12.59
N GLY A 59 -6.57 19.12 -12.95
CA GLY A 59 -6.75 18.70 -14.34
C GLY A 59 -5.42 18.25 -14.99
N PRO A 60 -5.30 18.39 -16.31
CA PRO A 60 -4.09 17.98 -17.04
C PRO A 60 -2.86 18.84 -16.74
N ASP A 61 -3.01 20.03 -16.16
CA ASP A 61 -1.89 20.94 -15.86
C ASP A 61 -1.10 20.53 -14.60
N VAL A 62 -1.55 19.48 -13.90
CA VAL A 62 -0.86 18.95 -12.72
C VAL A 62 0.57 18.51 -13.05
N PHE A 63 0.81 17.98 -14.25
CA PHE A 63 2.14 17.55 -14.67
C PHE A 63 3.11 18.73 -14.78
N SER A 64 2.66 19.90 -15.26
CA SER A 64 3.44 21.12 -15.32
C SER A 64 3.84 21.60 -13.92
N VAL A 65 2.90 21.54 -12.96
CA VAL A 65 3.13 21.93 -11.56
C VAL A 65 4.08 20.95 -10.87
N LEU A 66 3.90 19.64 -11.08
CA LEU A 66 4.80 18.62 -10.54
C LEU A 66 6.21 18.75 -11.12
N ALA A 67 6.34 19.01 -12.43
CA ALA A 67 7.62 19.19 -13.10
C ALA A 67 8.40 20.39 -12.56
N LYS A 68 7.71 21.52 -12.29
CA LYS A 68 8.34 22.69 -11.67
C LYS A 68 8.86 22.40 -10.26
N LYS A 69 8.20 21.50 -9.51
CA LYS A 69 8.52 21.22 -8.10
C LYS A 69 9.54 20.09 -7.93
N HIS A 70 9.48 19.05 -8.75
CA HIS A 70 10.29 17.83 -8.60
C HIS A 70 11.33 17.64 -9.71
N GLY A 71 11.31 18.49 -10.74
CA GLY A 71 12.22 18.42 -11.87
C GLY A 71 11.58 17.74 -13.11
N PRO A 72 12.32 17.65 -14.22
CA PRO A 72 11.82 17.10 -15.48
C PRO A 72 11.49 15.59 -15.42
N VAL A 73 11.99 14.89 -14.40
CA VAL A 73 11.69 13.48 -14.14
C VAL A 73 11.11 13.37 -12.73
N PHE A 74 9.84 12.99 -12.65
CA PHE A 74 9.14 12.75 -11.41
C PHE A 74 8.24 11.51 -11.52
N ARG A 75 7.87 10.96 -10.37
CA ARG A 75 7.01 9.79 -10.22
C ARG A 75 5.52 10.11 -10.38
#